data_AF-A0A9Q3KJN8-F1
#
_entry.id   AF-A0A9Q3KJN8-F1
#
_cell.length_a   1.000
_cell.length_b   1.000
_cell.length_c   1.000
_cell.angle_alpha   90.00
_cell.angle_beta   90.00
_cell.angle_gamma   90.00
#
_symmetry.space_group_name_H-M   'P 1'
#
loop_
_entity.id
_entity.type
_entity.pdbx_description
1 polymer ?
#
loop_
_entity_poly.entity_id
_entity_poly.type
_entity_poly.pdbx_seq_one_letter_code
_entity_poly.pdbx_strand_id
1 'polypeptide(L)' 'EALSQFELLKEAFITSPILSHFNPSLPTIVETDASDYALIAVLSQVNDSGKHPIAFNSHKLLLAELNYEIHDKELL' A
#
# COMPACT_ATOMS: atom_id res chain seq x y z
N GLU A 1 4.92 20.77 17.63
CA GLU A 1 3.65 20.29 17.06
C GLU A 1 3.86 19.40 15.83
N ALA A 2 4.47 19.86 14.73
CA ALA A 2 4.76 19.02 13.56
C ALA A 2 5.68 17.82 13.86
N LEU A 3 6.74 18.02 14.64
CA LEU A 3 7.69 16.94 14.97
C LEU A 3 7.06 15.84 15.83
N SER A 4 6.22 16.20 16.81
CA SER A 4 5.52 15.22 17.64
C SER A 4 4.49 14.41 16.85
N GLN A 5 3.80 15.03 15.88
CA GLN A 5 2.89 14.32 14.99
C GLN A 5 3.64 13.36 14.06
N PHE A 6 4.81 13.75 13.56
CA PHE A 6 5.65 12.89 12.73
C PHE A 6 6.16 11.66 13.50
N GLU A 7 6.57 11.84 14.76
CA GLU A 7 6.98 10.71 15.60
C GLU A 7 5.81 9.79 15.95
N LEU A 8 4.62 10.33 16.23
CA LEU A 8 3.40 9.52 16.39
C LEU A 8 3.06 8.71 15.13
N LEU A 9 3.25 9.29 13.95
CA LEU A 9 3.03 8.60 12.68
C LEU A 9 4.01 7.43 12.51
N LYS A 10 5.29 7.67 12.78
CA LYS A 10 6.33 6.61 12.77
C LYS A 10 5.99 5.50 13.76
N GLU A 11 5.59 5.86 14.98
CA GLU A 11 5.17 4.89 16.00
C GLU A 11 3.95 4.09 15.55
N ALA A 12 2.95 4.75 14.97
CA ALA A 12 1.79 4.08 14.39
C ALA A 12 2.18 3.10 13.28
N PHE A 13 3.11 3.46 12.39
CA PHE A 13 3.58 2.56 11.33
C PHE A 13 4.31 1.31 11.86
N ILE A 14 4.96 1.39 13.02
CA ILE A 14 5.65 0.23 13.62
C ILE A 14 4.78 -0.55 14.62
N THR A 15 3.62 -0.03 15.02
CA THR A 15 2.74 -0.64 16.04
C THR A 15 1.36 -1.09 15.52
N SER A 16 0.86 -0.50 14.42
CA SER A 16 -0.35 -0.92 13.69
C SER A 16 -0.17 -2.34 13.13
N PRO A 17 -1.22 -3.16 12.89
CA PRO A 17 -1.08 -4.60 12.84
C PRO A 17 0.00 -5.02 11.85
N ILE A 18 0.99 -5.70 12.42
CA ILE A 18 2.04 -6.44 11.72
C ILE A 18 1.33 -7.21 10.61
N LEU A 19 1.80 -7.02 9.38
CA LEU A 19 1.28 -7.71 8.18
C LEU A 19 0.77 -9.11 8.52
N SER A 20 -0.50 -9.38 8.22
CA SER A 20 -1.07 -10.70 8.47
C SER A 20 -0.51 -11.71 7.46
N HIS A 21 -0.41 -12.97 7.88
CA HIS A 21 -0.06 -14.04 6.94
C HIS A 21 -1.18 -14.24 5.92
N PHE A 22 -0.80 -14.37 4.65
CA PHE A 22 -1.73 -14.65 3.57
C PHE A 22 -2.47 -15.98 3.83
N ASN A 23 -3.80 -15.95 3.69
CA ASN A 23 -4.66 -17.12 3.77
C ASN A 23 -5.42 -17.31 2.44
N PRO A 24 -5.16 -18.36 1.66
CA PRO A 24 -5.81 -18.59 0.37
C PRO A 24 -7.35 -18.67 0.41
N SER A 25 -7.94 -18.91 1.59
CA SER A 25 -9.38 -19.02 1.77
C SER A 25 -10.09 -17.68 2.02
N LEU A 26 -9.35 -16.58 2.21
CA LEU A 26 -9.92 -15.26 2.47
C LEU A 26 -10.00 -14.40 1.20
N PRO A 27 -11.04 -13.57 1.04
CA PRO A 27 -11.12 -12.59 -0.04
C PRO A 27 -9.92 -11.65 -0.03
N THR A 28 -9.35 -11.42 -1.21
CA THR A 28 -8.19 -10.54 -1.43
C THR A 28 -8.63 -9.24 -2.09
N ILE A 29 -8.07 -8.13 -1.60
CA ILE A 29 -8.23 -6.80 -2.17
C ILE A 29 -6.83 -6.27 -2.50
N VAL A 30 -6.66 -5.74 -3.70
CA VAL A 30 -5.48 -4.97 -4.10
C VAL A 30 -5.94 -3.55 -4.34
N GLU A 31 -5.35 -2.61 -3.59
CA GLU A 31 -5.53 -1.18 -3.78
C GLU A 31 -4.23 -0.63 -4.35
N THR A 32 -4.31 0.08 -5.48
CA THR A 32 -3.17 0.76 -6.11
C THR A 32 -3.38 2.26 -6.08
N ASP A 33 -2.28 2.99 -6.00
CA ASP A 33 -2.24 4.45 -6.13
C ASP A 33 -0.96 4.83 -6.87
N ALA A 34 -1.08 5.73 -7.84
CA ALA A 34 0.05 6.16 -8.65
C ALA A 34 0.22 7.67 -8.61
N SER A 35 1.48 8.08 -8.46
CA SER A 35 1.92 9.46 -8.65
C SER A 35 2.61 9.62 -10.00
N ASP A 36 3.08 10.83 -10.29
CA ASP A 36 3.90 11.08 -11.47
C ASP A 36 5.18 10.23 -11.52
N TYR A 37 5.68 9.74 -10.39
CA TYR A 37 7.02 9.14 -10.26
C TYR A 37 7.04 7.71 -9.71
N ALA A 38 5.99 7.29 -9.01
CA ALA A 38 5.96 6.04 -8.29
C ALA A 38 4.54 5.48 -8.20
N LEU A 39 4.45 4.16 -8.26
CA LEU A 39 3.28 3.36 -7.97
C LEU A 39 3.41 2.77 -6.56
N ILE A 40 2.30 2.69 -5.86
CA ILE A 40 2.17 2.00 -4.58
C ILE A 40 0.99 1.02 -4.68
N ALA A 41 1.13 -0.14 -4.06
CA ALA A 41 0.07 -1.12 -3.94
C ALA A 41 -0.01 -1.66 -2.50
N VAL A 42 -1.22 -1.91 -2.04
CA VAL A 42 -1.50 -2.61 -0.78
C VAL A 42 -2.28 -3.88 -1.08
N LEU A 43 -1.70 -5.02 -0.72
CA LEU A 43 -2.39 -6.30 -0.70
C LEU A 43 -3.03 -6.47 0.67
N SER A 44 -4.36 -6.59 0.70
CA SER A 44 -5.12 -6.83 1.93
C SER A 44 -6.02 -8.06 1.80
N GLN A 45 -6.38 -8.65 2.94
CA GLN A 45 -7.43 -9.68 3.02
C GLN A 45 -8.51 -9.29 4.01
N VAL A 46 -9.74 -9.71 3.71
CA VAL A 46 -10.90 -9.44 4.56
C VAL A 46 -11.24 -10.68 5.38
N ASN A 47 -11.39 -10.52 6.69
CA ASN A 47 -11.87 -11.54 7.62
C ASN A 47 -12.98 -10.96 8.52
N ASP A 48 -13.41 -11.73 9.52
CA ASP A 48 -14.47 -11.33 10.46
C ASP A 48 -14.15 -10.05 11.27
N SER A 49 -12.87 -9.70 11.41
CA SER A 49 -12.43 -8.48 12.10
C SER A 49 -12.14 -7.30 11.16
N GLY A 50 -12.33 -7.48 9.85
CA GLY A 50 -12.23 -6.42 8.85
C GLY A 50 -11.12 -6.61 7.82
N LYS A 51 -10.63 -5.51 7.25
CA LYS A 51 -9.56 -5.49 6.24
C LYS A 51 -8.20 -5.46 6.93
N HIS A 52 -7.35 -6.45 6.63
CA HIS A 52 -6.00 -6.57 7.18
C HIS A 52 -4.95 -6.53 6.07
N PRO A 53 -3.91 -5.69 6.20
CA PRO A 53 -2.83 -5.65 5.24
C PRO A 53 -1.98 -6.93 5.31
N ILE A 54 -1.63 -7.47 4.16
CA ILE A 54 -0.75 -8.65 3.96
C ILE A 54 0.62 -8.22 3.44
N ALA A 55 0.65 -7.27 2.51
CA ALA A 55 1.89 -6.74 1.96
C ALA A 55 1.72 -5.32 1.42
N PHE A 56 2.81 -4.56 1.45
CA PHE A 56 2.95 -3.28 0.76
C PHE A 56 3.97 -3.46 -0.36
N ASN A 57 3.65 -2.95 -1.54
CA ASN A 57 4.58 -2.88 -2.67
C ASN A 57 4.72 -1.42 -3.11
N SER A 58 5.93 -1.00 -3.43
CA SER A 58 6.17 0.31 -4.03
C SER A 58 7.20 0.17 -5.13
N HIS A 59 6.90 0.79 -6.27
CA HIS A 59 7.71 0.72 -7.46
C HIS A 59 7.96 2.13 -7.98
N LYS A 60 9.23 2.45 -8.18
CA LYS A 60 9.62 3.70 -8.84
C LYS A 60 9.48 3.48 -10.34
N LEU A 61 8.72 4.36 -10.99
CA LEU A 61 8.45 4.25 -12.42
C LEU A 61 9.74 4.41 -13.23
N LEU A 62 9.91 3.53 -14.21
CA LEU A 62 10.95 3.60 -15.23
C LEU A 62 10.69 4.77 -16.17
N LEU A 63 11.74 5.24 -16.87
CA LEU A 63 11.63 6.38 -17.79
C LEU A 63 10.54 6.21 -18.85
N ALA A 64 10.27 4.98 -19.28
CA ALA A 64 9.18 4.69 -20.21
C ALA A 64 7.80 4.81 -19.54
N GLU A 65 7.66 4.27 -18.32
CA GLU A 65 6.42 4.24 -17.53
C GLU A 65 5.98 5.63 -17.05
N LEU A 66 6.92 6.57 -16.90
CA LEU A 66 6.61 7.97 -16.56
C LEU A 66 5.69 8.65 -17.59
N ASN A 67 5.71 8.19 -18.85
CA ASN A 67 4.95 8.79 -19.94
C ASN A 67 3.51 8.25 -20.05
N TYR A 68 3.13 7.27 -19.22
CA TYR A 68 1.77 6.75 -19.19
C TYR A 68 0.81 7.73 -18.52
N GLU A 69 -0.47 7.62 -18.84
CA GLU A 69 -1.50 8.34 -18.10
C GLU A 69 -1.65 7.75 -16.69
N ILE A 70 -2.18 8.53 -15.74
CA ILE A 70 -2.20 8.13 -14.32
C ILE A 70 -2.99 6.83 -14.11
N HIS A 71 -4.10 6.67 -14.82
CA HIS A 71 -4.90 5.44 -14.74
C HIS A 71 -4.16 4.21 -15.29
N ASP A 72 -3.28 4.38 -16.27
CA ASP A 72 -2.43 3.29 -16.77
C ASP A 72 -1.30 2.97 -15.79
N LYS A 73 -0.76 4.00 -15.11
CA LYS A 73 0.26 3.82 -14.06
C LYS A 73 -0.25 3.01 -12.88
N GLU A 74 -1.52 3.19 -12.50
CA GLU A 74 -2.19 2.43 -11.43
C GLU A 74 -2.34 0.92 -11.74
N LEU A 75 -2.18 0.53 -13.00
CA LEU A 75 -2.35 -0.84 -13.50
C LEU A 75 -1.04 -1.57 -13.79
N LEU A 76 0.12 -0.95 -13.54
CA LEU A 76 1.45 -1.57 -13.66
C LEU A 76 1.74 -2.54 -12.51
#